data_AF-A0A4Q9YQU4-F1
#
_entry.id   AF-A0A4Q9YQU4-F1
#
_cell.length_a   1.000
_cell.length_b   1.000
_cell.length_c   1.000
_cell.angle_alpha   90.00
_cell.angle_beta   90.00
_cell.angle_gamma   90.00
#
_symmetry.space_group_name_H-M   'P 1'
#
loop_
_entity.id
_entity.type
_entity.pdbx_description
1 polymer ?
#
loop_
_entity_poly.entity_id
_entity_poly.type
_entity_poly.pdbx_seq_one_letter_code
_entity_poly.pdbx_strand_id
1 'polypeptide(L)'
;MKKLILTFIILMCSHSYATRVQIDFADNFYIGVSGQNIMYPQEGTATSNAEINEIFSNHGISHCAESYRNHSIIFADYIGTNLVGFTNDLLANANVTRVRNCYSDPNIGGYSYADTLGIMLLTATDGNPTGVNGNIIVTNNASLNALFQTYQVTAMTLSIPNSVYYEIYFEGDITGLKEALDGLDLVINSTWQVWVPMLSNPDFSAVNTLIYPNPFSTTFNIETEQSIKQFNIIDVTGKKVVNTFSKNEFDTQTSQLSSGMYILNLQFENGQTVNHKLVKK
;
A
#
# COMPACT_ATOMS: atom_id res chain seq x y z
N MET A 1 -3.60 -32.45 43.23
CA MET A 1 -4.00 -32.21 41.83
C MET A 1 -4.11 -30.71 41.61
N LYS A 2 -3.08 -30.04 41.09
CA LYS A 2 -3.11 -28.62 40.72
C LYS A 2 -3.34 -28.56 39.21
N LYS A 3 -4.47 -27.99 38.77
CA LYS A 3 -4.80 -27.81 37.36
C LYS A 3 -3.90 -26.71 36.78
N LEU A 4 -3.09 -27.07 35.80
CA LEU A 4 -2.30 -26.15 34.99
C LEU A 4 -3.25 -25.52 33.96
N ILE A 5 -3.55 -24.23 34.11
CA ILE A 5 -4.27 -23.46 33.10
C ILE A 5 -3.23 -22.99 32.08
N LEU A 6 -3.23 -23.63 30.92
CA LEU A 6 -2.41 -23.25 29.78
C LEU A 6 -3.12 -22.12 29.04
N THR A 7 -2.75 -20.87 29.32
CA THR A 7 -3.25 -19.72 28.58
C THR A 7 -2.63 -19.73 27.19
N PHE A 8 -3.44 -20.10 26.19
CA PHE A 8 -3.09 -20.03 24.78
C PHE A 8 -3.01 -18.55 24.38
N ILE A 9 -1.80 -17.98 24.37
CA ILE A 9 -1.56 -16.68 23.75
C ILE A 9 -1.62 -16.91 22.25
N ILE A 10 -2.79 -16.63 21.66
CA ILE A 10 -2.93 -16.50 20.21
C ILE A 10 -2.15 -15.24 19.85
N LEU A 11 -0.90 -15.41 19.43
CA LEU A 11 -0.13 -14.38 18.77
C LEU A 11 -0.79 -14.16 17.40
N MET A 12 -1.80 -13.30 17.34
CA MET A 12 -2.31 -12.81 16.07
C MET A 12 -1.18 -12.02 15.44
N CYS A 13 -0.53 -12.61 14.45
CA CYS A 13 0.27 -11.87 13.48
C CYS A 13 -0.70 -10.95 12.73
N SER A 14 -0.94 -9.77 13.29
CA SER A 14 -1.52 -8.65 12.56
C SER A 14 -0.57 -8.38 11.41
N HIS A 15 -0.97 -8.76 10.19
CA HIS A 15 -0.31 -8.28 9.00
C HIS A 15 -0.44 -6.76 9.05
N SER A 16 0.67 -6.06 9.32
CA SER A 16 0.68 -4.61 9.35
C SER A 16 0.57 -4.15 7.90
N TYR A 17 -0.65 -4.01 7.39
CA TYR A 17 -0.88 -3.28 6.16
C TYR A 17 -0.38 -1.84 6.37
N ALA A 18 0.31 -1.28 5.37
CA ALA A 18 0.75 0.11 5.45
C ALA A 18 -0.48 1.02 5.62
N THR A 19 -0.43 1.92 6.60
CA THR A 19 -1.42 2.99 6.67
C THR A 19 -1.03 4.04 5.65
N ARG A 20 -1.93 4.31 4.71
CA ARG A 20 -1.67 5.31 3.67
C ARG A 20 -2.14 6.68 4.10
N VAL A 21 -1.28 7.67 3.88
CA VAL A 21 -1.53 9.06 4.26
C VAL A 21 -1.52 9.94 3.02
N GLN A 22 -2.61 10.69 2.80
CA GLN A 22 -2.68 11.75 1.80
C GLN A 22 -2.16 13.05 2.43
N ILE A 23 -1.26 13.72 1.72
CA ILE A 23 -0.60 14.96 2.12
C ILE A 23 -0.88 15.98 1.04
N ASP A 24 -1.59 17.05 1.41
CA ASP A 24 -1.92 18.14 0.50
C ASP A 24 -1.00 19.33 0.78
N PHE A 25 -0.43 19.90 -0.27
CA PHE A 25 0.53 21.00 -0.21
C PHE A 25 -0.05 22.30 -0.78
N ALA A 26 0.53 23.42 -0.37
CA ALA A 26 0.17 24.74 -0.90
C ALA A 26 0.67 24.95 -2.34
N ASP A 27 1.84 24.39 -2.65
CA ASP A 27 2.50 24.44 -3.96
C ASP A 27 2.60 23.03 -4.57
N ASN A 28 3.05 22.95 -5.82
CA ASN A 28 3.30 21.67 -6.48
C ASN A 28 4.60 21.02 -5.99
N PHE A 29 4.53 19.74 -5.64
CA PHE A 29 5.65 18.89 -5.26
C PHE A 29 5.75 17.73 -6.26
N TYR A 30 6.97 17.30 -6.55
CA TYR A 30 7.23 16.23 -7.50
C TYR A 30 7.94 15.08 -6.81
N ILE A 31 7.63 13.85 -7.21
CA ILE A 31 8.38 12.65 -6.81
C ILE A 31 9.43 12.34 -7.89
N GLY A 32 10.68 12.08 -7.48
CA GLY A 32 11.79 11.73 -8.39
C GLY A 32 12.51 12.91 -9.07
N VAL A 33 13.29 12.63 -10.12
CA VAL A 33 14.11 13.64 -10.84
C VAL A 33 13.22 14.60 -11.63
N SER A 34 13.46 15.89 -11.39
CA SER A 34 12.66 17.03 -11.84
C SER A 34 12.45 17.13 -13.36
N GLY A 35 11.25 17.57 -13.75
CA GLY A 35 11.06 18.36 -14.98
C GLY A 35 10.56 17.65 -16.23
N GLN A 36 10.10 16.40 -16.16
CA GLN A 36 9.41 15.77 -17.30
C GLN A 36 7.89 15.91 -17.12
N ASN A 37 7.19 16.31 -18.18
CA ASN A 37 5.73 16.33 -18.25
C ASN A 37 5.27 14.87 -18.46
N ILE A 38 5.25 14.09 -17.38
CA ILE A 38 5.02 12.65 -17.43
C ILE A 38 3.52 12.42 -17.31
N MET A 39 2.97 11.64 -18.24
CA MET A 39 1.54 11.39 -18.36
C MET A 39 0.97 10.48 -17.25
N TYR A 40 1.71 10.23 -16.16
CA TYR A 40 1.39 9.23 -15.14
C TYR A 40 1.95 9.65 -13.76
N PRO A 41 1.28 9.28 -12.65
CA PRO A 41 1.77 9.59 -11.31
C PRO A 41 3.11 8.90 -11.06
N GLN A 42 4.09 9.66 -10.55
CA GLN A 42 5.37 9.14 -10.12
C GLN A 42 5.30 8.50 -8.72
N GLU A 43 6.03 7.40 -8.54
CA GLU A 43 6.30 6.81 -7.23
C GLU A 43 7.79 6.86 -6.93
N GLY A 44 8.16 6.80 -5.65
CA GLY A 44 9.54 6.82 -5.23
C GLY A 44 9.69 6.86 -3.72
N THR A 45 10.89 7.20 -3.27
CA THR A 45 11.24 7.26 -1.84
C THR A 45 11.41 8.68 -1.31
N ALA A 46 11.35 9.67 -2.20
CA ALA A 46 11.63 11.07 -1.88
C ALA A 46 10.84 12.03 -2.77
N THR A 47 10.52 13.17 -2.17
CA THR A 47 9.89 14.33 -2.81
C THR A 47 10.96 15.33 -3.28
N SER A 48 10.53 16.33 -4.04
CA SER A 48 11.37 17.48 -4.43
C SER A 48 11.73 18.41 -3.27
N ASN A 49 11.21 18.19 -2.05
CA ASN A 49 11.43 19.06 -0.89
C ASN A 49 12.24 18.35 0.21
N ALA A 50 13.34 19.00 0.61
CA ALA A 50 14.28 18.43 1.57
C ALA A 50 13.69 18.27 2.99
N GLU A 51 12.84 19.21 3.45
CA GLU A 51 12.23 19.17 4.78
C GLU A 51 11.22 18.01 4.87
N ILE A 52 10.44 17.79 3.81
CA ILE A 52 9.52 16.64 3.74
C ILE A 52 10.31 15.33 3.72
N ASN A 53 11.42 15.28 2.99
CA ASN A 53 12.29 14.09 2.94
C ASN A 53 12.93 13.79 4.31
N GLU A 54 13.25 14.81 5.10
CA GLU A 54 13.73 14.65 6.47
C GLU A 54 12.65 14.03 7.36
N ILE A 55 11.40 14.52 7.28
CA ILE A 55 10.27 13.93 8.00
C ILE A 55 10.06 12.47 7.57
N PHE A 56 10.09 12.19 6.26
CA PHE A 56 9.95 10.84 5.72
C PHE A 56 11.05 9.90 6.25
N SER A 57 12.30 10.35 6.27
CA SER A 57 13.42 9.59 6.83
C SER A 57 13.26 9.32 8.32
N ASN A 58 12.81 10.31 9.10
CA ASN A 58 12.62 10.17 10.55
C ASN A 58 11.50 9.17 10.90
N HIS A 59 10.51 9.04 10.02
CA HIS A 59 9.37 8.14 10.20
C HIS A 59 9.47 6.83 9.40
N GLY A 60 10.59 6.59 8.72
CA GLY A 60 10.84 5.35 7.98
C GLY A 60 9.94 5.17 6.75
N ILE A 61 9.49 6.25 6.13
CA ILE A 61 8.72 6.20 4.88
C ILE A 61 9.64 5.68 3.78
N SER A 62 9.31 4.51 3.25
CA SER A 62 10.05 3.84 2.19
C SER A 62 9.35 3.89 0.84
N HIS A 63 8.12 4.43 0.80
CA HIS A 63 7.33 4.57 -0.41
C HIS A 63 6.42 5.80 -0.32
N CYS A 64 6.43 6.60 -1.38
CA CYS A 64 5.52 7.71 -1.59
C CYS A 64 5.19 7.87 -3.08
N ALA A 65 4.10 8.57 -3.38
CA ALA A 65 3.66 8.79 -4.74
C ALA A 65 2.86 10.06 -4.93
N GLU A 66 2.96 10.70 -6.09
CA GLU A 66 2.15 11.88 -6.43
C GLU A 66 0.77 11.51 -7.01
N SER A 67 -0.21 12.38 -6.83
CA SER A 67 -1.53 12.25 -7.46
C SER A 67 -1.50 12.56 -8.96
N TYR A 68 -2.37 11.91 -9.73
CA TYR A 68 -2.53 12.15 -11.16
C TYR A 68 -3.04 13.58 -11.44
N ARG A 69 -2.25 14.39 -12.17
CA ARG A 69 -2.54 15.79 -12.56
C ARG A 69 -2.64 16.82 -11.43
N ASN A 70 -2.61 16.40 -10.17
CA ASN A 70 -2.57 17.31 -9.03
C ASN A 70 -1.27 17.12 -8.24
N HIS A 71 -0.23 17.84 -8.67
CA HIS A 71 1.08 17.81 -8.03
C HIS A 71 1.09 18.43 -6.63
N SER A 72 -0.02 19.01 -6.16
CA SER A 72 -0.15 19.46 -4.78
C SER A 72 -0.53 18.32 -3.82
N ILE A 73 -0.61 17.06 -4.27
CA ILE A 73 -1.00 15.91 -3.44
C ILE A 73 0.03 14.79 -3.57
N ILE A 74 0.53 14.33 -2.42
CA ILE A 74 1.40 13.15 -2.31
C ILE A 74 0.76 12.15 -1.33
N PHE A 75 0.87 10.88 -1.67
CA PHE A 75 0.54 9.74 -0.82
C PHE A 75 1.82 9.17 -0.23
N ALA A 76 1.81 8.83 1.05
CA ALA A 76 2.92 8.16 1.74
C ALA A 76 2.41 6.88 2.40
N ASP A 77 3.16 5.78 2.22
CA ASP A 77 2.87 4.50 2.84
C ASP A 77 3.62 4.41 4.18
N TYR A 78 2.87 4.50 5.28
CA TYR A 78 3.41 4.45 6.64
C TYR A 78 3.32 3.05 7.23
N ILE A 79 4.47 2.48 7.57
CA ILE A 79 4.59 1.17 8.23
C ILE A 79 5.26 1.39 9.59
N GLY A 80 4.48 1.85 10.57
CA GLY A 80 4.98 2.14 11.91
C GLY A 80 3.87 2.21 12.95
N THR A 81 4.23 2.50 14.20
CA THR A 81 3.29 2.54 15.33
C THR A 81 2.95 3.95 15.80
N ASN A 82 3.68 4.97 15.34
CA ASN A 82 3.50 6.37 15.73
C ASN A 82 2.94 7.22 14.57
N LEU A 83 1.81 6.78 14.00
CA LEU A 83 1.14 7.49 12.91
C LEU A 83 0.80 8.94 13.30
N VAL A 84 0.35 9.15 14.55
CA VAL A 84 0.00 10.49 15.06
C VAL A 84 1.22 11.42 15.07
N GLY A 85 2.39 10.91 15.46
CA GLY A 85 3.64 11.68 15.40
C GLY A 85 3.98 12.05 13.95
N PHE A 86 3.91 11.08 13.04
CA PHE A 86 4.14 11.32 11.61
C PHE A 86 3.22 12.41 11.05
N THR A 87 1.91 12.32 11.32
CA THR A 87 0.94 13.31 10.84
C THR A 87 1.15 14.70 11.46
N ASN A 88 1.55 14.76 12.74
CA ASN A 88 1.81 16.03 13.41
C ASN A 88 3.08 16.72 12.88
N ASP A 89 4.14 15.96 12.63
CA ASP A 89 5.38 16.50 12.07
C ASP A 89 5.15 17.03 10.65
N LEU A 90 4.33 16.33 9.84
CA LEU A 90 3.89 16.85 8.54
C LEU A 90 3.08 18.14 8.67
N LEU A 91 2.09 18.19 9.55
CA LEU A 91 1.26 19.38 9.77
C LEU A 91 2.04 20.57 10.35
N ALA A 92 3.19 20.33 10.97
CA ALA A 92 4.08 21.40 11.44
C ALA A 92 4.90 22.03 10.30
N ASN A 93 4.99 21.38 9.13
CA ASN A 93 5.68 21.94 7.97
C ASN A 93 4.81 23.00 7.27
N ALA A 94 5.38 24.17 7.00
CA ALA A 94 4.65 25.31 6.42
C ALA A 94 4.11 25.05 5.00
N ASN A 95 4.67 24.08 4.26
CA ASN A 95 4.20 23.75 2.93
C ASN A 95 3.01 22.78 2.93
N VAL A 96 2.79 22.08 4.04
CA VAL A 96 1.71 21.11 4.18
C VAL A 96 0.46 21.86 4.63
N THR A 97 -0.59 21.75 3.83
CA THR A 97 -1.90 22.37 4.12
C THR A 97 -2.81 21.40 4.85
N ARG A 98 -2.72 20.10 4.54
CA ARG A 98 -3.60 19.06 5.10
C ARG A 98 -2.91 17.71 5.12
N VAL A 99 -3.29 16.89 6.08
CA VAL A 99 -2.84 15.49 6.21
C VAL A 99 -4.04 14.65 6.60
N ARG A 100 -4.32 13.60 5.83
CA ARG A 100 -5.49 12.74 6.02
C ARG A 100 -5.15 11.27 5.82
N ASN A 101 -5.78 10.41 6.59
CA ASN A 101 -5.64 8.97 6.41
C ASN A 101 -6.54 8.53 5.26
N CYS A 102 -5.95 7.85 4.28
CA CYS A 102 -6.72 7.20 3.24
C CYS A 102 -7.47 6.01 3.85
N TYR A 103 -8.65 5.71 3.32
CA TYR A 103 -9.29 4.45 3.64
C TYR A 103 -8.47 3.30 3.03
N SER A 104 -8.11 2.31 3.84
CA SER A 104 -7.45 1.10 3.37
C SER A 104 -8.48 -0.04 3.31
N ASP A 105 -8.89 -0.43 2.11
CA ASP A 105 -9.58 -1.71 1.94
C ASP A 105 -8.51 -2.81 1.97
N PRO A 106 -8.49 -3.70 2.98
CA PRO A 106 -7.49 -4.76 3.07
C PRO A 106 -7.57 -5.75 1.90
N ASN A 107 -8.66 -5.73 1.11
CA ASN A 107 -8.86 -6.63 -0.02
C ASN A 107 -8.39 -6.04 -1.36
N ILE A 108 -8.01 -4.75 -1.42
CA ILE A 108 -7.72 -4.07 -2.69
C ILE A 108 -6.45 -3.22 -2.57
N GLY A 109 -5.44 -3.52 -3.40
CA GLY A 109 -4.09 -2.94 -3.33
C GLY A 109 -3.89 -1.58 -4.00
N GLY A 110 -4.92 -0.74 -4.11
CA GLY A 110 -4.82 0.56 -4.80
C GLY A 110 -4.83 1.77 -3.85
N TYR A 111 -4.60 2.97 -4.38
CA TYR A 111 -4.67 4.24 -3.65
C TYR A 111 -6.06 4.82 -3.77
N SER A 112 -6.58 5.42 -2.71
CA SER A 112 -7.83 6.18 -2.75
C SER A 112 -7.62 7.56 -2.18
N TYR A 113 -8.38 8.53 -2.68
CA TYR A 113 -8.45 9.84 -2.04
C TYR A 113 -9.04 9.72 -0.63
N ALA A 114 -8.47 10.45 0.32
CA ALA A 114 -8.93 10.50 1.71
C ALA A 114 -10.13 11.43 1.90
N ASP A 115 -10.48 12.20 0.89
CA ASP A 115 -11.44 13.30 0.95
C ASP A 115 -12.52 13.26 -0.11
N THR A 116 -12.55 12.16 -0.87
CA THR A 116 -13.50 11.93 -1.92
C THR A 116 -14.09 10.54 -1.77
N LEU A 117 -15.42 10.45 -1.76
CA LEU A 117 -16.15 9.19 -1.68
C LEU A 117 -17.17 9.13 -2.82
N GLY A 118 -17.28 7.97 -3.44
CA GLY A 118 -18.33 7.69 -4.41
C GLY A 118 -19.57 7.17 -3.71
N ILE A 119 -20.74 7.68 -4.10
CA ILE A 119 -22.04 7.23 -3.60
C ILE A 119 -23.01 7.00 -4.75
N MET A 120 -23.81 5.95 -4.64
CA MET A 120 -24.94 5.69 -5.53
C MET A 120 -26.21 5.94 -4.74
N LEU A 121 -27.03 6.89 -5.18
CA LEU A 121 -28.34 7.09 -4.59
C LEU A 121 -29.27 5.93 -4.99
N LEU A 122 -30.17 5.55 -4.09
CA LEU A 122 -31.15 4.50 -4.32
C LEU A 122 -32.15 4.88 -5.42
N THR A 123 -32.50 6.17 -5.51
CA THR A 123 -33.43 6.69 -6.51
C THR A 123 -32.91 8.00 -7.10
N ALA A 124 -33.39 8.34 -8.30
CA ALA A 124 -33.07 9.61 -8.94
C ALA A 124 -33.81 10.82 -8.33
N THR A 125 -34.63 10.63 -7.30
CA THR A 125 -35.49 11.67 -6.73
C THR A 125 -35.19 12.03 -5.29
N ASP A 126 -34.35 11.25 -4.59
CA ASP A 126 -34.06 11.44 -3.16
C ASP A 126 -32.54 11.41 -2.91
N GLY A 127 -32.02 12.46 -2.28
CA GLY A 127 -30.58 12.71 -2.06
C GLY A 127 -29.93 13.64 -3.09
N ASN A 128 -30.69 14.25 -4.00
CA ASN A 128 -30.14 15.14 -5.02
C ASN A 128 -29.70 16.50 -4.42
N PRO A 129 -28.57 17.07 -4.88
CA PRO A 129 -28.12 18.38 -4.44
C PRO A 129 -29.11 19.49 -4.85
N THR A 130 -29.46 20.36 -3.91
CA THR A 130 -30.40 21.48 -4.11
C THR A 130 -29.77 22.84 -3.90
N GLY A 131 -28.57 22.90 -3.32
CA GLY A 131 -27.82 24.13 -3.09
C GLY A 131 -26.69 23.93 -2.09
N VAL A 132 -26.20 25.03 -1.54
CA VAL A 132 -25.12 25.04 -0.55
C VAL A 132 -25.57 25.94 0.62
N ASN A 133 -25.28 25.52 1.85
CA ASN A 133 -25.46 26.34 3.05
C ASN A 133 -24.11 26.56 3.72
N GLY A 134 -23.60 27.80 3.65
CA GLY A 134 -22.21 28.09 4.00
C GLY A 134 -21.26 27.36 3.06
N ASN A 135 -20.49 26.43 3.59
CA ASN A 135 -19.57 25.57 2.81
C ASN A 135 -20.07 24.13 2.67
N ILE A 136 -21.28 23.80 3.15
CA ILE A 136 -21.80 22.43 3.17
C ILE A 136 -22.85 22.26 2.07
N ILE A 137 -22.74 21.18 1.30
CA ILE A 137 -23.72 20.84 0.27
C ILE A 137 -25.06 20.45 0.92
N VAL A 138 -26.15 20.96 0.36
CA VAL A 138 -27.51 20.65 0.79
C VAL A 138 -28.19 19.84 -0.28
N THR A 139 -28.88 18.79 0.14
CA THR A 139 -29.69 17.90 -0.70
C THR A 139 -31.17 18.04 -0.37
N ASN A 140 -32.02 17.41 -1.18
CA ASN A 140 -33.44 17.28 -0.88
C ASN A 140 -33.76 16.22 0.20
N ASN A 141 -32.76 15.59 0.82
CA ASN A 141 -32.92 14.58 1.88
C ASN A 141 -32.38 15.06 3.24
N ALA A 142 -33.23 15.06 4.27
CA ALA A 142 -32.87 15.56 5.60
C ALA A 142 -31.83 14.70 6.34
N SER A 143 -31.93 13.37 6.23
CA SER A 143 -30.99 12.44 6.88
C SER A 143 -29.59 12.57 6.28
N LEU A 144 -29.51 12.69 4.95
CA LEU A 144 -28.25 12.91 4.24
C LEU A 144 -27.64 14.27 4.61
N ASN A 145 -28.46 15.32 4.71
CA ASN A 145 -28.01 16.65 5.14
C ASN A 145 -27.43 16.66 6.56
N ALA A 146 -28.00 15.86 7.48
CA ALA A 146 -27.46 15.73 8.83
C ALA A 146 -26.05 15.12 8.80
N LEU A 147 -25.84 14.06 8.02
CA LEU A 147 -24.51 13.46 7.84
C LEU A 147 -23.55 14.42 7.16
N PHE A 148 -23.99 15.10 6.10
CA PHE A 148 -23.16 16.06 5.36
C PHE A 148 -22.70 17.21 6.25
N GLN A 149 -23.51 17.62 7.22
CA GLN A 149 -23.11 18.58 8.22
C GLN A 149 -22.10 18.00 9.22
N THR A 150 -22.31 16.77 9.73
CA THR A 150 -21.40 16.10 10.68
C THR A 150 -20.01 15.88 10.08
N TYR A 151 -19.93 15.41 8.84
CA TYR A 151 -18.68 15.07 8.16
C TYR A 151 -18.14 16.18 7.26
N GLN A 152 -18.75 17.36 7.31
CA GLN A 152 -18.32 18.54 6.56
C GLN A 152 -18.20 18.28 5.04
N VAL A 153 -19.26 17.73 4.44
CA VAL A 153 -19.32 17.46 3.00
C VAL A 153 -19.56 18.78 2.25
N THR A 154 -18.61 19.19 1.44
CA THR A 154 -18.57 20.51 0.80
C THR A 154 -19.18 20.53 -0.59
N ALA A 155 -19.10 19.41 -1.32
CA ALA A 155 -19.62 19.30 -2.67
C ALA A 155 -20.12 17.89 -2.95
N MET A 156 -21.07 17.81 -3.88
CA MET A 156 -21.62 16.57 -4.44
C MET A 156 -21.81 16.78 -5.94
N THR A 157 -21.11 15.98 -6.74
CA THR A 157 -21.07 16.14 -8.20
C THR A 157 -21.44 14.84 -8.89
N LEU A 158 -22.12 14.93 -10.03
CA LEU A 158 -22.48 13.74 -10.81
C LEU A 158 -21.22 13.15 -11.44
N SER A 159 -20.93 11.88 -11.14
CA SER A 159 -19.85 11.13 -11.80
C SER A 159 -20.19 10.84 -13.26
N ILE A 160 -21.49 10.64 -13.55
CA ILE A 160 -22.02 10.37 -14.88
C ILE A 160 -23.26 11.27 -15.10
N PRO A 161 -23.36 12.00 -16.23
CA PRO A 161 -24.54 12.80 -16.53
C PRO A 161 -25.83 11.99 -16.51
N ASN A 162 -26.90 12.56 -15.95
CA ASN A 162 -28.23 11.95 -15.84
C ASN A 162 -28.24 10.59 -15.11
N SER A 163 -27.41 10.43 -14.09
CA SER A 163 -27.28 9.20 -13.31
C SER A 163 -27.58 9.41 -11.82
N VAL A 164 -27.47 8.34 -11.04
CA VAL A 164 -27.53 8.35 -9.57
C VAL A 164 -26.15 8.19 -8.93
N TYR A 165 -25.07 8.25 -9.73
CA TYR A 165 -23.69 8.12 -9.27
C TYR A 165 -23.13 9.51 -9.00
N TYR A 166 -22.67 9.71 -7.76
CA TYR A 166 -22.10 10.96 -7.30
C TYR A 166 -20.74 10.74 -6.68
N GLU A 167 -19.88 11.74 -6.83
CA GLU A 167 -18.69 11.94 -6.01
C GLU A 167 -18.95 13.05 -5.01
N ILE A 168 -18.71 12.77 -3.73
CA ILE A 168 -18.79 13.73 -2.65
C ILE A 168 -17.40 14.10 -2.14
N TYR A 169 -17.22 15.38 -1.84
CA TYR A 169 -15.97 15.95 -1.33
C TYR A 169 -16.18 16.44 0.10
N PHE A 170 -15.25 16.17 1.01
CA PHE A 170 -15.44 16.44 2.43
C PHE A 170 -14.13 16.69 3.20
N GLU A 171 -14.26 17.27 4.39
CA GLU A 171 -13.13 17.61 5.27
C GLU A 171 -13.06 16.74 6.54
N GLY A 172 -13.95 15.75 6.66
CA GLY A 172 -14.06 14.83 7.80
C GLY A 172 -13.32 13.50 7.66
N ASP A 173 -13.62 12.57 8.56
CA ASP A 173 -13.11 11.19 8.54
C ASP A 173 -13.86 10.34 7.51
N ILE A 174 -13.12 9.85 6.51
CA ILE A 174 -13.65 9.00 5.44
C ILE A 174 -14.24 7.69 5.96
N THR A 175 -13.64 7.10 6.99
CA THR A 175 -14.07 5.80 7.52
C THR A 175 -15.42 5.95 8.18
N GLY A 176 -15.54 6.90 9.11
CA GLY A 176 -16.80 7.22 9.75
C GLY A 176 -17.88 7.68 8.78
N LEU A 177 -17.55 8.51 7.78
CA LEU A 177 -18.52 8.96 6.78
C LEU A 177 -19.06 7.77 5.96
N LYS A 178 -18.17 6.88 5.51
CA LYS A 178 -18.57 5.69 4.76
C LYS A 178 -19.51 4.80 5.59
N GLU A 179 -19.13 4.49 6.83
CA GLU A 179 -19.96 3.69 7.74
C GLU A 179 -21.33 4.32 7.99
N ALA A 180 -21.38 5.64 8.16
CA ALA A 180 -22.64 6.36 8.37
C ALA A 180 -23.54 6.36 7.12
N LEU A 181 -22.95 6.50 5.93
CA LEU A 181 -23.69 6.45 4.66
C LEU A 181 -24.18 5.04 4.33
N ASP A 182 -23.37 4.01 4.63
CA ASP A 182 -23.78 2.61 4.48
C ASP A 182 -24.95 2.25 5.41
N GLY A 183 -25.15 3.00 6.50
CA GLY A 183 -26.32 2.86 7.38
C GLY A 183 -27.59 3.56 6.87
N LEU A 184 -27.53 4.31 5.76
CA LEU A 184 -28.68 5.00 5.16
C LEU A 184 -29.29 4.20 3.98
N ASP A 185 -29.61 2.92 4.20
CA ASP A 185 -30.11 1.97 3.18
C ASP A 185 -31.34 2.44 2.38
N LEU A 186 -32.10 3.40 2.91
CA LEU A 186 -33.28 3.97 2.23
C LEU A 186 -32.93 5.05 1.21
N VAL A 187 -31.71 5.60 1.24
CA VAL A 187 -31.26 6.71 0.41
C VAL A 187 -30.00 6.34 -0.37
N ILE A 188 -29.09 5.58 0.23
CA ILE A 188 -27.83 5.14 -0.35
C ILE A 188 -27.96 3.67 -0.79
N ASN A 189 -27.68 3.41 -2.06
CA ASN A 189 -27.60 2.05 -2.60
C ASN A 189 -26.24 1.40 -2.35
N SER A 190 -25.17 2.16 -2.53
CA SER A 190 -23.80 1.69 -2.32
C SER A 190 -22.83 2.86 -2.17
N THR A 191 -21.73 2.63 -1.45
CA THR A 191 -20.57 3.52 -1.40
C THR A 191 -19.34 2.84 -1.98
N TRP A 192 -18.44 3.60 -2.60
CA TRP A 192 -17.14 3.11 -3.06
C TRP A 192 -16.06 4.18 -2.88
N GLN A 193 -14.83 3.72 -2.78
CA GLN A 193 -13.67 4.60 -2.75
C GLN A 193 -13.37 5.14 -4.15
N VAL A 194 -12.99 6.42 -4.22
CA VAL A 194 -12.47 6.99 -5.46
C VAL A 194 -10.98 6.70 -5.55
N TRP A 195 -10.62 5.85 -6.50
CA TRP A 195 -9.24 5.42 -6.70
C TRP A 195 -8.40 6.53 -7.32
N VAL A 196 -7.17 6.67 -6.82
CA VAL A 196 -6.11 7.39 -7.52
C VAL A 196 -5.62 6.43 -8.61
N PRO A 197 -5.70 6.81 -9.90
CA PRO A 197 -5.26 5.95 -10.98
C PRO A 197 -3.74 5.84 -10.95
N MET A 198 -3.23 4.75 -10.40
CA MET A 198 -1.79 4.50 -10.30
C MET A 198 -1.43 3.27 -11.11
N LEU A 199 -0.53 3.46 -12.07
CA LEU A 199 0.00 2.40 -12.93
C LEU A 199 1.43 2.08 -12.49
N SER A 200 1.59 1.79 -11.20
CA SER A 200 2.86 1.31 -10.65
C SER A 200 2.74 -0.16 -10.29
N ASN A 201 3.78 -0.91 -10.61
CA ASN A 201 4.03 -2.17 -9.92
C ASN A 201 4.93 -1.83 -8.73
N PRO A 202 4.65 -2.31 -7.51
CA PRO A 202 5.63 -2.17 -6.42
C PRO A 202 6.97 -2.72 -6.93
N ASP A 203 8.00 -1.88 -6.91
CA ASP A 203 9.35 -2.27 -7.31
C ASP A 203 9.76 -3.49 -6.47
N PHE A 204 9.86 -4.65 -7.12
CA PHE A 204 10.32 -5.86 -6.46
C PHE A 204 11.82 -5.72 -6.23
N SER A 205 12.22 -5.30 -5.03
CA SER A 205 13.61 -5.35 -4.58
C SER A 205 14.02 -6.81 -4.37
N ALA A 206 14.41 -7.47 -5.46
CA ALA A 206 14.92 -8.84 -5.42
C ALA A 206 16.17 -8.89 -4.55
N VAL A 207 16.27 -9.85 -3.61
CA VAL A 207 17.53 -10.12 -2.90
C VAL A 207 18.65 -10.37 -3.91
N ASN A 208 19.66 -9.50 -3.90
CA ASN A 208 20.87 -9.68 -4.68
C ASN A 208 21.65 -10.88 -4.14
N THR A 209 21.88 -11.86 -5.01
CA THR A 209 22.53 -13.12 -4.69
C THR A 209 23.50 -13.49 -5.81
N LEU A 210 24.77 -13.70 -5.46
CA LEU A 210 25.81 -14.11 -6.41
C LEU A 210 26.21 -15.56 -6.14
N ILE A 211 26.30 -16.35 -7.21
CA ILE A 211 26.65 -17.77 -7.13
C ILE A 211 27.89 -18.03 -7.96
N TYR A 212 28.96 -18.49 -7.31
CA TYR A 212 30.22 -18.75 -7.99
C TYR A 212 31.06 -19.85 -7.32
N PRO A 213 31.84 -20.61 -8.09
CA PRO A 213 31.80 -20.67 -9.56
C PRO A 213 30.50 -21.35 -10.04
N ASN A 214 30.00 -20.94 -11.20
CA ASN A 214 28.92 -21.61 -11.90
C ASN A 214 29.24 -21.57 -13.41
N PRO A 215 29.57 -22.70 -14.07
CA PRO A 215 29.45 -24.08 -13.60
C PRO A 215 30.42 -24.48 -12.48
N PHE A 216 29.98 -25.38 -11.59
CA PHE A 216 30.76 -25.87 -10.45
C PHE A 216 31.15 -27.35 -10.62
N SER A 217 32.28 -27.74 -10.01
CA SER A 217 32.77 -29.14 -10.05
C SER A 217 32.48 -29.89 -8.75
N THR A 218 32.78 -29.29 -7.59
CA THR A 218 32.60 -29.94 -6.27
C THR A 218 31.72 -29.10 -5.37
N THR A 219 32.08 -27.83 -5.17
CA THR A 219 31.37 -26.86 -4.33
C THR A 219 31.19 -25.52 -5.05
N PHE A 220 30.25 -24.72 -4.56
CA PHE A 220 30.04 -23.33 -4.97
C PHE A 220 29.67 -22.48 -3.76
N ASN A 221 29.86 -21.17 -3.87
CA ASN A 221 29.53 -20.18 -2.86
C ASN A 221 28.26 -19.44 -3.25
N ILE A 222 27.52 -18.99 -2.23
CA ILE A 222 26.36 -18.12 -2.34
C ILE A 222 26.69 -16.88 -1.51
N GLU A 223 26.82 -15.74 -2.17
CA GLU A 223 27.03 -14.44 -1.54
C GLU A 223 25.70 -13.66 -1.54
N THR A 224 25.29 -13.18 -0.38
CA THR A 224 24.01 -12.49 -0.14
C THR A 224 24.10 -11.65 1.12
N GLU A 225 23.41 -10.51 1.13
CA GLU A 225 23.27 -9.67 2.33
C GLU A 225 22.17 -10.17 3.28
N GLN A 226 21.27 -11.01 2.77
CA GLN A 226 20.11 -11.53 3.51
C GLN A 226 20.33 -12.96 4.01
N SER A 227 19.82 -13.27 5.21
CA SER A 227 19.92 -14.61 5.80
C SER A 227 19.00 -15.62 5.09
N ILE A 228 19.61 -16.73 4.66
CA ILE A 228 18.89 -17.82 3.99
C ILE A 228 18.27 -18.74 5.05
N LYS A 229 16.97 -18.94 4.93
CA LYS A 229 16.16 -19.85 5.76
C LYS A 229 16.20 -21.29 5.26
N GLN A 230 16.07 -21.48 3.94
CA GLN A 230 15.93 -22.80 3.34
C GLN A 230 16.60 -22.87 1.97
N PHE A 231 17.24 -24.01 1.71
CA PHE A 231 17.90 -24.33 0.46
C PHE A 231 17.17 -25.47 -0.24
N ASN A 232 16.80 -25.27 -1.50
CA ASN A 232 16.09 -26.25 -2.31
C ASN A 232 16.73 -26.35 -3.70
N ILE A 233 16.89 -27.57 -4.23
CA ILE A 233 17.35 -27.79 -5.61
C ILE A 233 16.34 -28.65 -6.33
N ILE A 234 15.98 -28.21 -7.54
CA ILE A 234 15.05 -28.86 -8.43
C ILE A 234 15.80 -29.26 -9.70
N ASP A 235 15.61 -30.49 -10.17
CA ASP A 235 16.14 -30.92 -11.46
C ASP A 235 15.29 -30.43 -12.65
N VAL A 236 15.74 -30.68 -13.87
CA VAL A 236 15.04 -30.26 -15.10
C VAL A 236 13.66 -30.89 -15.29
N THR A 237 13.35 -31.96 -14.55
CA THR A 237 12.05 -32.63 -14.58
C THR A 237 11.06 -32.04 -13.58
N GLY A 238 11.49 -31.08 -12.76
CA GLY A 238 10.69 -30.48 -11.69
C GLY A 238 10.75 -31.25 -10.37
N LYS A 239 11.59 -32.28 -10.26
CA LYS A 239 11.73 -33.05 -9.02
C LYS A 239 12.67 -32.34 -8.05
N LYS A 240 12.25 -32.18 -6.80
CA LYS A 240 13.10 -31.70 -5.70
C LYS A 240 14.14 -32.77 -5.36
N VAL A 241 15.41 -32.44 -5.51
CA VAL A 241 16.55 -33.34 -5.25
C VAL A 241 17.32 -32.98 -3.98
N VAL A 242 17.23 -31.72 -3.53
CA VAL A 242 17.79 -31.23 -2.26
C VAL A 242 16.74 -30.37 -1.60
N ASN A 243 16.53 -30.54 -0.29
CA ASN A 243 15.65 -29.69 0.50
C ASN A 243 16.09 -29.72 1.96
N THR A 244 16.73 -28.65 2.44
CA THR A 244 17.27 -28.58 3.79
C THR A 244 17.29 -27.15 4.32
N PHE A 245 17.26 -27.02 5.65
CA PHE A 245 17.46 -25.77 6.38
C PHE A 245 18.93 -25.59 6.83
N SER A 246 19.77 -26.61 6.65
CA SER A 246 21.17 -26.62 7.08
C SER A 246 22.12 -26.41 5.91
N LYS A 247 23.00 -25.39 6.01
CA LYS A 247 24.02 -25.13 4.99
C LYS A 247 25.03 -26.27 4.84
N ASN A 248 25.41 -26.93 5.92
CA ASN A 248 26.36 -28.04 5.88
C ASN A 248 25.77 -29.27 5.17
N GLU A 249 24.49 -29.57 5.41
CA GLU A 249 23.79 -30.63 4.70
C GLU A 249 23.64 -30.28 3.22
N PHE A 250 23.32 -29.02 2.91
CA PHE A 250 23.21 -28.53 1.55
C PHE A 250 24.52 -28.72 0.77
N ASP A 251 25.66 -28.36 1.36
CA ASP A 251 26.98 -28.54 0.73
C ASP A 251 27.33 -30.01 0.51
N THR A 252 26.95 -30.87 1.47
CA THR A 252 27.16 -32.31 1.35
C THR A 252 26.31 -32.89 0.21
N GLN A 253 25.02 -32.56 0.17
CA GLN A 253 24.08 -33.07 -0.83
C GLN A 253 24.37 -32.53 -2.24
N THR A 254 24.75 -31.26 -2.36
CA THR A 254 25.12 -30.64 -3.66
C THR A 254 26.40 -31.23 -4.26
N SER A 255 27.35 -31.66 -3.42
CA SER A 255 28.57 -32.32 -3.90
C SER A 255 28.29 -33.65 -4.61
N GLN A 256 27.20 -34.34 -4.23
CA GLN A 256 26.77 -35.66 -4.72
C GLN A 256 25.85 -35.59 -5.95
N LEU A 257 25.49 -34.38 -6.41
CA LEU A 257 24.69 -34.21 -7.61
C LEU A 257 25.46 -34.72 -8.85
N SER A 258 24.72 -35.36 -9.74
CA SER A 258 25.23 -35.76 -11.06
C SER A 258 25.46 -34.52 -11.93
N SER A 259 26.33 -34.65 -12.94
CA SER A 259 26.54 -33.61 -13.95
C SER A 259 25.22 -33.25 -14.62
N GLY A 260 24.91 -31.97 -14.73
CA GLY A 260 23.62 -31.53 -15.23
C GLY A 260 23.23 -30.11 -14.85
N MET A 261 22.06 -29.70 -15.31
CA MET A 261 21.45 -28.41 -14.98
C MET A 261 20.41 -28.59 -13.88
N TYR A 262 20.40 -27.63 -12.96
CA TYR A 262 19.50 -27.59 -11.82
C TYR A 262 18.98 -26.17 -11.59
N ILE A 263 17.89 -26.06 -10.85
CA ILE A 263 17.35 -24.79 -10.35
C ILE A 263 17.61 -24.77 -8.84
N LEU A 264 18.46 -23.85 -8.39
CA LEU A 264 18.64 -23.53 -6.98
C LEU A 264 17.57 -22.53 -6.56
N ASN A 265 16.82 -22.88 -5.55
CA ASN A 265 15.79 -22.08 -4.93
C ASN A 265 16.21 -21.75 -3.49
N LEU A 266 16.37 -20.46 -3.21
CA LEU A 266 16.76 -19.94 -1.90
C LEU A 266 15.57 -19.22 -1.29
N GLN A 267 15.15 -19.66 -0.11
CA GLN A 267 14.14 -18.95 0.68
C GLN A 267 14.84 -18.20 1.80
N PHE A 268 14.52 -16.91 1.95
CA PHE A 268 15.12 -16.03 2.94
C PHE A 268 14.21 -15.87 4.17
N GLU A 269 14.78 -15.46 5.30
CA GLU A 269 14.03 -15.21 6.53
C GLU A 269 13.00 -14.08 6.37
N ASN A 270 13.25 -13.12 5.48
CA ASN A 270 12.33 -12.05 5.12
C ASN A 270 11.13 -12.51 4.24
N GLY A 271 11.02 -13.83 3.97
CA GLY A 271 9.95 -14.42 3.17
C GLY A 271 10.19 -14.36 1.65
N GLN A 272 11.20 -13.62 1.17
CA GLN A 272 11.54 -13.58 -0.24
C GLN A 272 12.12 -14.92 -0.70
N THR A 273 11.96 -15.19 -2.00
CA THR A 273 12.47 -16.41 -2.64
C THR A 273 13.19 -16.04 -3.93
N VAL A 274 14.42 -16.53 -4.10
CA VAL A 274 15.23 -16.29 -5.30
C VAL A 274 15.58 -17.61 -5.98
N ASN A 275 15.52 -17.62 -7.31
CA ASN A 275 15.84 -18.78 -8.13
C ASN A 275 17.07 -18.51 -8.99
N HIS A 276 17.97 -19.49 -9.06
CA HIS A 276 19.17 -19.46 -9.87
C HIS A 276 19.33 -20.72 -10.69
N LYS A 277 19.80 -20.56 -11.93
CA LYS A 277 20.27 -21.69 -12.72
C LYS A 277 21.63 -22.13 -12.20
N LEU A 278 21.77 -23.42 -11.88
CA LEU A 278 23.00 -24.03 -11.41
C LEU A 278 23.44 -25.12 -12.40
N VAL A 279 24.74 -25.17 -12.72
CA VAL A 279 25.31 -26.15 -13.67
C VAL A 279 26.43 -26.94 -13.00
N LYS A 280 26.24 -28.26 -12.84
CA LYS A 280 27.24 -29.21 -12.33
C LYS A 280 28.01 -29.80 -13.51
N LYS A 281 29.34 -29.76 -13.45
CA LYS A 281 30.23 -30.44 -14.40
C LYS A 281 30.33 -31.94 -14.10
#